data_AF-A0A1W9YMK1-F1
#
_entry.id   AF-A0A1W9YMK1-F1
#
_cell.length_a   1.000
_cell.length_b   1.000
_cell.length_c   1.000
_cell.angle_alpha   90.00
_cell.angle_beta   90.00
_cell.angle_gamma   90.00
#
_symmetry.space_group_name_H-M   'P 1'
#
loop_
_entity.id
_entity.type
_entity.pdbx_description
1 polymer ?
#
loop_
_entity_poly.entity_id
_entity_poly.type
_entity_poly.pdbx_seq_one_letter_code
_entity_poly.pdbx_strand_id
1 'polypeptide(L)' 'MQYPEEPVYLPPRYRGRIVLTRDPDGEERCVACNLCAVACPVGCISLQKAETEDGRWYPEFFRINFSRCIFCGLCE' A
#
# COMPACT_ATOMS: atom_id res chain seq x y z
N MET A 1 -21.77 -19.60 11.59
CA MET A 1 -21.02 -18.91 10.53
C MET A 1 -21.83 -18.94 9.24
N GLN A 2 -22.68 -17.92 9.08
CA GLN A 2 -23.42 -17.66 7.84
C GLN A 2 -22.86 -16.37 7.21
N TYR A 3 -21.89 -16.49 6.32
CA TYR A 3 -21.41 -15.36 5.52
C TYR A 3 -22.33 -15.17 4.31
N PRO A 4 -22.74 -13.93 3.94
CA PRO A 4 -22.23 -12.62 4.38
C PRO A 4 -22.98 -11.94 5.56
N GLU A 5 -24.05 -12.52 6.09
CA GLU A 5 -24.91 -11.92 7.12
C GLU A 5 -24.20 -11.80 8.48
N GLU A 6 -23.34 -12.77 8.79
CA GLU A 6 -22.52 -12.84 9.99
C GLU A 6 -21.06 -12.47 9.64
N PRO A 7 -20.53 -11.33 10.15
CA PRO A 7 -19.17 -10.91 9.85
C PRO A 7 -18.15 -11.84 10.50
N VAL A 8 -17.05 -12.07 9.78
CA VAL A 8 -15.93 -12.87 10.28
C VAL A 8 -15.10 -12.04 11.25
N TYR A 9 -14.72 -12.60 12.39
CA TYR A 9 -13.71 -11.99 13.25
C TYR A 9 -12.35 -12.02 12.54
N LEU A 10 -11.78 -10.84 12.31
CA LEU A 10 -10.42 -10.68 11.79
C LEU A 10 -9.48 -10.28 12.94
N PRO A 11 -8.37 -11.00 13.14
CA PRO A 11 -7.40 -10.61 14.16
C PRO A 11 -6.75 -9.25 13.81
N PRO A 12 -6.28 -8.47 14.80
CA PRO A 12 -5.72 -7.13 14.56
C PRO A 12 -4.52 -7.08 13.59
N ARG A 13 -3.80 -8.20 13.42
CA ARG A 13 -2.64 -8.32 12.52
C ARG A 13 -2.97 -9.02 11.19
N TYR A 14 -4.25 -9.07 10.82
CA TYR A 14 -4.67 -9.66 9.56
C TYR A 14 -4.08 -8.88 8.38
N ARG A 15 -3.37 -9.59 7.49
CA ARG A 15 -2.81 -9.01 6.26
C ARG A 15 -3.84 -9.06 5.14
N GLY A 16 -4.52 -7.93 4.93
CA GLY A 16 -5.56 -7.80 3.91
C GLY A 16 -5.11 -6.93 2.73
N ARG A 17 -6.08 -6.18 2.17
CA ARG A 17 -5.82 -5.22 1.10
C ARG A 17 -4.89 -4.11 1.61
N ILE A 18 -3.76 -3.96 0.94
CA ILE A 18 -2.79 -2.90 1.20
C ILE A 18 -3.39 -1.55 0.79
N VAL A 19 -3.22 -0.54 1.63
CA VAL A 19 -3.73 0.83 1.41
C VAL A 19 -2.64 1.85 1.71
N LEU A 20 -2.64 2.96 0.99
CA LEU A 20 -1.85 4.13 1.37
C LEU A 20 -2.58 4.88 2.48
N THR A 21 -1.86 5.16 3.56
CA THR A 21 -2.38 5.94 4.68
C THR A 21 -2.12 7.42 4.48
N ARG A 22 -2.97 8.24 5.09
CA ARG A 22 -2.84 9.70 5.12
C ARG A 22 -2.40 10.15 6.49
N ASP A 23 -1.66 11.25 6.54
CA ASP A 23 -1.35 11.95 7.77
C ASP A 23 -2.60 12.60 8.37
N PRO A 24 -2.56 13.01 9.66
CA PRO A 24 -3.66 13.73 10.29
C PRO A 24 -4.10 14.98 9.52
N ASP A 25 -3.17 15.62 8.82
CA ASP A 25 -3.40 16.81 8.00
C ASP A 25 -4.03 16.50 6.62
N GLY A 26 -4.22 15.22 6.29
CA GLY A 26 -4.90 14.75 5.07
C GLY A 26 -3.99 14.42 3.89
N GLU A 27 -2.70 14.74 3.98
CA GLU A 27 -1.69 14.44 2.97
C GLU A 27 -1.34 12.95 2.92
N GLU A 28 -0.98 12.43 1.75
CA GLU A 28 -0.50 11.05 1.63
C GLU A 28 0.87 10.87 2.31
N ARG A 29 1.02 9.78 3.07
CA ARG A 29 2.29 9.44 3.74
C ARG A 29 3.38 8.94 2.81
N CYS A 30 3.01 8.49 1.61
CA CYS A 30 3.97 7.96 0.65
C CYS A 30 4.88 9.09 0.13
N VAL A 31 6.19 8.94 0.31
CA VAL A 31 7.21 9.90 -0.18
C VAL A 31 7.91 9.43 -1.46
N ALA A 32 7.29 8.48 -2.18
CA ALA A 32 7.83 7.91 -3.42
C ALA A 32 9.29 7.39 -3.34
N CYS A 33 9.69 6.83 -2.19
CA CYS A 33 11.05 6.31 -1.95
C CYS A 33 11.36 4.98 -2.67
N ASN A 34 10.37 4.34 -3.29
CA ASN A 34 10.48 3.07 -4.01
C ASN A 34 10.90 1.84 -3.17
N LEU A 35 11.03 1.96 -1.84
CA LEU A 35 11.44 0.85 -0.97
C LEU A 35 10.45 -0.33 -1.00
N CYS A 36 9.15 -0.05 -1.04
CA CYS A 36 8.10 -1.07 -1.11
C CYS A 36 8.21 -1.92 -2.38
N ALA A 37 8.53 -1.31 -3.53
CA ALA A 37 8.70 -2.02 -4.79
C ALA A 37 9.95 -2.93 -4.76
N VAL A 38 11.05 -2.43 -4.19
CA VAL A 38 12.30 -3.21 -4.01
C VAL A 38 12.10 -4.38 -3.04
N ALA A 39 11.37 -4.17 -1.94
CA ALA A 39 11.08 -5.20 -0.95
C ALA A 39 10.11 -6.28 -1.45
N CYS A 40 9.38 -6.02 -2.54
CA CYS A 40 8.35 -6.93 -3.05
C CYS A 40 8.98 -8.20 -3.67
N PRO A 41 8.79 -9.39 -3.10
CA PRO A 41 9.45 -10.62 -3.57
C PRO A 41 8.93 -11.08 -4.94
N VAL A 42 7.75 -10.61 -5.36
CA VAL A 42 7.10 -10.98 -6.62
C VAL A 42 7.09 -9.83 -7.64
N GLY A 43 7.68 -8.68 -7.30
CA GLY A 43 7.77 -7.51 -8.18
C GLY A 43 6.42 -7.02 -8.70
N CYS A 44 5.39 -6.97 -7.85
CA CYS A 44 4.02 -6.62 -8.25
C CYS A 44 3.62 -5.17 -7.99
N ILE A 45 4.57 -4.31 -7.61
CA ILE A 45 4.35 -2.91 -7.25
C ILE A 45 4.99 -2.02 -8.33
N SER A 46 4.23 -1.05 -8.82
CA SER A 46 4.69 -0.05 -9.78
C SER A 46 4.44 1.35 -9.21
N LEU A 47 5.49 2.18 -9.22
CA LEU A 47 5.46 3.52 -8.67
C LEU A 47 6.20 4.49 -9.60
N GLN A 48 5.64 5.67 -9.80
CA GLN A 48 6.32 6.80 -10.44
C GLN A 48 6.42 7.95 -9.43
N LYS A 49 7.64 8.49 -9.30
CA LYS A 49 7.94 9.62 -8.45
C LYS A 49 7.73 10.92 -9.23
N ALA A 50 7.09 11.89 -8.59
CA ALA A 50 7.07 13.29 -8.98
C ALA A 50 7.50 14.19 -7.82
N GLU A 51 7.68 15.47 -8.09
CA GLU A 51 8.21 16.46 -7.16
C GLU A 51 7.33 17.72 -7.19
N THR A 52 6.99 18.25 -6.02
CA THR A 52 6.24 19.50 -5.90
C THR A 52 7.16 20.70 -6.11
N GLU A 53 6.60 21.90 -6.29
CA GLU A 53 7.38 23.14 -6.41
C GLU A 53 8.26 23.40 -5.17
N ASP A 54 7.81 22.95 -3.99
CA ASP A 54 8.55 23.03 -2.72
C ASP A 54 9.64 21.93 -2.56
N GLY A 55 9.82 21.07 -3.56
CA GLY A 55 10.81 19.99 -3.55
C GLY A 55 10.38 18.72 -2.80
N ARG A 56 9.11 18.62 -2.36
CA ARG A 56 8.59 17.40 -1.72
C ARG A 56 8.32 16.33 -2.77
N TRP A 57 8.79 15.12 -2.51
CA TRP A 57 8.48 13.97 -3.37
C TRP A 57 7.11 13.38 -3.05
N TYR A 58 6.39 13.01 -4.10
CA TYR A 58 5.09 12.36 -4.01
C TYR A 58 4.93 11.30 -5.11
N PRO A 59 4.08 10.28 -4.90
CA PRO A 59 3.78 9.31 -5.94
C PRO A 59 2.85 9.92 -6.99
N GLU A 60 3.31 10.12 -8.22
CA GLU A 60 2.43 10.44 -9.35
C GLU A 60 1.44 9.30 -9.61
N PHE A 61 1.93 8.06 -9.47
CA PHE A 61 1.08 6.90 -9.31
C PHE A 61 1.70 5.86 -8.40
N PHE A 62 0.83 5.07 -7.76
CA PHE A 62 1.18 3.85 -7.04
C PHE A 62 0.16 2.76 -7.38
N ARG A 63 0.62 1.62 -7.90
CA ARG A 63 -0.22 0.52 -8.34
C ARG A 63 0.32 -0.81 -7.84
N ILE A 64 -0.59 -1.69 -7.42
CA ILE A 64 -0.28 -3.06 -7.00
C ILE A 64 -1.08 -4.02 -7.87
N ASN A 65 -0.42 -5.01 -8.46
CA ASN A 65 -1.08 -6.14 -9.09
C ASN A 65 -1.49 -7.16 -8.02
N PHE A 66 -2.75 -7.11 -7.57
CA PHE A 66 -3.28 -8.00 -6.53
C PHE A 66 -3.37 -9.47 -6.97
N SER A 67 -3.41 -9.77 -8.27
CA SER A 67 -3.36 -11.15 -8.76
C SER A 67 -1.98 -11.78 -8.61
N ARG A 68 -0.93 -10.97 -8.43
CA ARG A 68 0.45 -11.44 -8.18
C ARG A 68 0.87 -11.29 -6.72
N CYS A 69 0.23 -10.39 -5.97
CA CYS A 69 0.56 -10.15 -4.57
C CYS A 69 0.35 -11.40 -3.72
N ILE A 70 1.35 -11.75 -2.92
CA ILE A 70 1.31 -12.90 -1.99
C ILE A 70 1.04 -12.51 -0.53
N PHE A 71 0.68 -11.24 -0.28
CA PHE A 71 0.34 -10.72 1.05
C PHE A 71 1.41 -10.96 2.15
N CYS A 72 2.69 -10.93 1.78
CA CYS A 72 3.82 -11.20 2.69
C CYS A 72 4.03 -10.12 3.76
N GLY A 73 3.65 -8.87 3.49
CA GLY A 73 3.82 -7.75 4.42
C GLY A 73 5.24 -7.17 4.54
N LEU A 74 6.13 -7.45 3.59
CA LEU A 74 7.47 -6.85 3.53
C LEU A 74 7.46 -5.36 3.12
N CYS A 75 6.33 -4.88 2.61
CA CYS A 75 6.13 -3.52 2.12
C CYS A 75 5.18 -2.69 3.01
N GLU A 76 4.86 -3.17 4.21
CA GLU A 76 4.01 -2.50 5.21
C GLU A 76 4.78 -1.44 6.00
#